data_AF-A0A0D2BE94-F1
#
_entry.id   AF-A0A0D2BE94-F1
#
_cell.length_a   1.000
_cell.length_b   1.000
_cell.length_c   1.000
_cell.angle_alpha   90.00
_cell.angle_beta   90.00
_cell.angle_gamma   90.00
#
_symmetry.space_group_name_H-M   'P 1'
#
loop_
_entity.id
_entity.type
_entity.pdbx_description
1 polymer ?
#
loop_
_entity_poly.entity_id
_entity_poly.type
_entity_poly.pdbx_seq_one_letter_code
_entity_poly.pdbx_strand_id
1 'polypeptide(L)'
;MSLPDIDKYIVRYVQHHLSPEDTGSTVTASPESGEAEGYDGFSETWFVDEKARNRLFETDAVKETHSDEEKFLDMKATRWIVRDSQISFSEVADWNKVAGRLKGSHVILT
;
A
#
# COMPACT_ATOMS: atom_id res chain seq x y z
N MET A 1 -26.03 1.19 -12.23
CA MET A 1 -25.59 1.15 -10.82
C MET A 1 -25.08 2.53 -10.46
N SER A 2 -25.53 3.09 -9.33
CA SER A 2 -24.89 4.28 -8.76
C SER A 2 -23.53 3.87 -8.19
N LEU A 3 -22.52 4.74 -8.31
CA LEU A 3 -21.24 4.52 -7.65
C LEU A 3 -21.46 4.39 -6.13
N PRO A 4 -20.75 3.49 -5.43
CA PRO A 4 -20.85 3.38 -3.99
C PRO A 4 -20.39 4.70 -3.34
N ASP A 5 -21.13 5.14 -2.31
CA ASP A 5 -20.82 6.35 -1.56
C ASP A 5 -19.61 6.11 -0.63
N ILE A 6 -18.41 6.23 -1.22
CA ILE A 6 -17.12 5.97 -0.58
C ILE A 6 -16.38 7.23 -0.13
N ASP A 7 -16.81 8.42 -0.56
CA ASP A 7 -16.13 9.69 -0.35
C ASP A 7 -16.02 10.08 1.13
N LYS A 8 -16.93 9.56 1.98
CA LYS A 8 -16.89 9.71 3.43
C LYS A 8 -15.83 8.85 4.13
N TYR A 9 -15.22 7.90 3.41
CA TYR A 9 -14.23 6.96 3.96
C TYR A 9 -12.83 7.20 3.40
N ILE A 10 -12.72 7.52 2.11
CA ILE A 10 -11.45 7.63 1.39
C ILE A 10 -11.13 9.09 1.08
N VAL A 11 -9.92 9.53 1.42
CA VAL A 11 -9.39 10.86 1.11
C VAL A 11 -8.68 10.85 -0.25
N ARG A 12 -7.97 9.76 -0.54
CA ARG A 12 -7.18 9.62 -1.76
C ARG A 12 -7.03 8.16 -2.15
N TYR A 13 -7.01 7.91 -3.45
CA TYR A 13 -6.63 6.64 -4.04
C TYR A 13 -5.60 6.90 -5.14
N VAL A 14 -4.53 6.11 -5.18
CA VAL A 14 -3.52 6.13 -6.23
C VAL A 14 -3.31 4.70 -6.70
N GLN A 15 -3.25 4.51 -8.01
CA GLN A 15 -2.83 3.26 -8.63
C GLN A 15 -1.71 3.58 -9.62
N HIS A 16 -0.66 2.78 -9.59
CA HIS A 16 0.49 2.95 -10.46
C HIS A 16 0.93 1.58 -11.00
N HIS A 17 1.12 1.51 -12.32
CA HIS A 17 1.73 0.35 -12.96
C HIS A 17 3.21 0.60 -13.16
N LEU A 18 4.04 -0.41 -12.88
CA LEU A 18 5.45 -0.38 -13.20
C LEU A 18 5.60 -0.70 -14.70
N SER A 19 6.51 0.01 -15.38
CA SER A 19 6.77 -0.30 -16.79
C SER A 19 7.55 -1.63 -16.90
N PRO A 20 7.45 -2.34 -18.03
CA PRO A 20 8.25 -3.53 -18.26
C PRO A 20 9.76 -3.26 -18.13
N GLU A 21 10.24 -2.06 -18.50
CA GLU A 21 11.64 -1.66 -18.29
C GLU A 21 12.01 -1.46 -16.81
N ASP A 22 11.06 -1.11 -15.94
CA ASP A 22 11.26 -1.07 -14.47
C ASP A 22 11.32 -2.48 -13.86
N THR A 23 10.73 -3.47 -14.54
CA THR A 23 10.71 -4.88 -14.10
C THR A 23 11.82 -5.74 -14.76
N GLY A 24 12.64 -5.15 -15.63
CA GLY A 24 13.43 -5.84 -16.64
C GLY A 24 14.91 -6.11 -16.35
N SER A 25 15.43 -5.83 -15.15
CA SER A 25 16.83 -6.15 -14.85
C SER A 25 16.95 -7.47 -14.09
N THR A 26 17.77 -8.39 -14.61
CA THR A 26 18.19 -9.65 -13.99
C THR A 26 19.15 -9.41 -12.81
N VAL A 27 18.77 -8.52 -11.90
CA VAL A 27 19.49 -8.26 -10.66
C VAL A 27 18.70 -8.95 -9.58
N THR A 28 19.10 -10.18 -9.24
CA THR A 28 18.64 -10.92 -8.06
C THR A 28 18.34 -9.93 -6.94
N ALA A 29 17.05 -9.75 -6.60
CA ALA A 29 16.64 -8.80 -5.57
C ALA A 29 17.40 -9.11 -4.29
N SER A 30 18.38 -8.28 -3.97
CA SER A 30 18.91 -8.24 -2.63
C SER A 30 17.79 -7.66 -1.77
N PRO A 31 17.44 -8.26 -0.62
CA PRO A 31 16.51 -7.65 0.34
C PRO A 31 16.91 -6.22 0.73
N GLU A 32 18.14 -5.80 0.42
CA GLU A 32 18.69 -4.47 0.68
C GLU A 32 18.34 -3.43 -0.40
N SER A 33 18.01 -3.80 -1.64
CA SER A 33 17.73 -2.84 -2.74
C SER A 33 16.27 -2.35 -2.82
N GLY A 34 15.32 -3.07 -2.21
CA GLY A 34 13.91 -2.67 -2.24
C GLY A 34 13.24 -2.79 -3.62
N GLU A 35 13.88 -3.48 -4.57
CA GLU A 35 13.31 -3.69 -5.91
C GLU A 35 12.19 -4.74 -5.85
N ALA A 36 11.02 -4.34 -6.35
CA ALA A 36 9.79 -5.13 -6.38
C ALA A 36 9.84 -6.16 -7.52
N GLU A 37 10.78 -7.11 -7.48
CA GLU A 37 10.81 -8.21 -8.44
C GLU A 37 9.47 -8.97 -8.42
N GLY A 38 8.75 -8.94 -9.54
CA GLY A 38 7.53 -9.72 -9.76
C GLY A 38 6.19 -9.03 -9.51
N TYR A 39 6.16 -7.73 -9.21
CA TYR A 39 4.91 -6.94 -9.17
C TYR A 39 4.78 -6.08 -10.44
N ASP A 40 3.56 -5.92 -10.94
CA ASP A 40 3.24 -5.09 -12.11
C ASP A 40 2.77 -3.67 -11.73
N GLY A 41 2.77 -3.36 -10.44
CA GLY A 41 2.26 -2.10 -9.92
C GLY A 41 2.01 -2.12 -8.41
N PHE A 42 1.47 -1.00 -7.93
CA PHE A 42 0.93 -0.87 -6.58
C PHE A 42 -0.31 0.03 -6.58
N SER A 43 -1.10 -0.09 -5.51
CA SER A 43 -2.10 0.91 -5.19
C SER A 43 -1.96 1.35 -3.73
N GLU A 44 -2.35 2.58 -3.46
CA GLU A 44 -2.32 3.17 -2.13
C GLU A 44 -3.63 3.93 -1.88
N THR A 45 -4.21 3.69 -0.71
CA THR A 45 -5.48 4.28 -0.29
C THR A 45 -5.29 4.98 1.04
N TRP A 46 -5.69 6.24 1.11
CA TRP A 46 -5.71 7.04 2.34
C TRP A 46 -7.13 7.17 2.82
N PHE A 47 -7.35 6.86 4.08
CA PHE A 47 -8.64 6.95 4.73
C PHE A 47 -8.73 8.20 5.60
N VAL A 48 -9.97 8.66 5.86
CA VAL A 48 -10.22 9.81 6.74
C VAL A 48 -9.63 9.59 8.13
N ASP A 49 -9.87 8.40 8.69
CA ASP A 49 -9.29 7.91 9.92
C ASP A 49 -9.37 6.37 9.96
N GLU A 50 -8.78 5.75 10.99
CA GLU A 50 -8.80 4.29 11.20
C GLU A 50 -10.25 3.75 11.29
N LYS A 51 -11.15 4.50 11.94
CA LYS A 51 -12.55 4.06 12.13
C LYS A 51 -13.30 4.09 10.80
N ALA A 52 -13.03 5.07 9.94
CA ALA A 52 -13.60 5.20 8.62
C ALA A 52 -13.16 4.06 7.72
N ARG A 53 -11.86 3.70 7.76
CA ARG A 53 -11.35 2.49 7.12
C ARG A 53 -12.13 1.26 7.59
N ASN A 54 -12.18 1.00 8.90
CA ASN A 54 -12.81 -0.21 9.44
C ASN A 54 -14.30 -0.29 9.04
N ARG A 55 -15.03 0.83 9.10
CA ARG A 55 -16.42 0.91 8.63
C ARG A 55 -16.55 0.61 7.13
N LEU A 56 -15.61 1.08 6.30
CA LEU A 56 -15.62 0.79 4.87
C LEU A 56 -15.47 -0.72 4.60
N PHE A 57 -14.54 -1.39 5.29
CA PHE A 57 -14.34 -2.84 5.14
C PHE A 57 -15.55 -3.69 5.55
N GLU A 58 -16.47 -3.15 6.36
CA GLU A 58 -17.72 -3.81 6.73
C GLU A 58 -18.82 -3.67 5.65
N THR A 59 -18.66 -2.75 4.70
CA THR A 59 -19.65 -2.50 3.64
C THR A 59 -19.68 -3.59 2.58
N ASP A 60 -20.84 -3.73 1.92
CA ASP A 60 -20.98 -4.66 0.80
C ASP A 60 -20.17 -4.21 -0.43
N ALA A 61 -19.92 -2.91 -0.59
CA ALA A 61 -19.09 -2.39 -1.67
C ALA A 61 -17.66 -2.99 -1.65
N VAL A 62 -17.04 -3.12 -0.47
CA VAL A 62 -15.71 -3.73 -0.36
C VAL A 62 -15.76 -5.24 -0.63
N LYS A 63 -16.82 -5.93 -0.20
CA LYS A 63 -16.99 -7.37 -0.48
C LYS A 63 -17.13 -7.60 -1.99
N GLU A 64 -17.88 -6.75 -2.67
CA GLU A 64 -18.03 -6.78 -4.13
C GLU A 64 -16.70 -6.49 -4.83
N THR A 65 -15.95 -5.46 -4.39
CA THR A 65 -14.62 -5.17 -4.91
C THR A 65 -13.67 -6.35 -4.74
N HIS A 66 -13.64 -6.99 -3.56
CA HIS A 66 -12.77 -8.13 -3.32
C HIS A 66 -13.08 -9.33 -4.22
N SER A 67 -14.37 -9.59 -4.47
CA SER A 67 -14.77 -10.62 -5.43
C SER A 67 -14.38 -10.28 -6.88
N ASP A 68 -14.23 -9.00 -7.21
CA ASP A 68 -13.79 -8.56 -8.52
C ASP A 68 -12.26 -8.62 -8.67
N GLU A 69 -11.53 -8.24 -7.61
CA GLU A 69 -10.07 -8.32 -7.51
C GLU A 69 -9.53 -9.71 -7.87
N GLU A 70 -10.18 -10.78 -7.43
CA GLU A 70 -9.80 -12.16 -7.76
C GLU A 70 -9.78 -12.46 -9.27
N LYS A 71 -10.45 -11.66 -10.10
CA LYS A 71 -10.50 -11.85 -11.55
C LYS A 71 -9.29 -11.27 -12.27
N PHE A 72 -8.59 -10.30 -11.67
CA PHE A 72 -7.51 -9.56 -12.32
C PHE A 72 -6.22 -9.44 -11.49
N LEU A 73 -6.24 -9.78 -10.21
CA LEU A 73 -5.05 -9.86 -9.36
C LEU A 73 -4.67 -11.31 -9.08
N ASP A 74 -3.38 -11.62 -9.09
CA ASP A 74 -2.88 -12.85 -8.47
C ASP A 74 -2.87 -12.69 -6.95
N MET A 75 -3.95 -13.12 -6.30
CA MET A 75 -4.10 -13.01 -4.84
C MET A 75 -3.02 -13.74 -4.04
N LYS A 76 -2.28 -14.69 -4.64
CA LYS A 76 -1.13 -15.34 -3.98
C LYS A 76 0.13 -14.47 -4.04
N ALA A 77 0.26 -13.64 -5.07
CA ALA A 77 1.36 -12.70 -5.23
C ALA A 77 1.08 -11.35 -4.54
N THR A 78 -0.18 -10.91 -4.51
CA THR A 78 -0.59 -9.63 -3.90
C THR A 78 -0.20 -9.54 -2.43
N ARG A 79 0.28 -8.36 -2.01
CA ARG A 79 0.60 -8.04 -0.61
C ARG A 79 -0.15 -6.81 -0.17
N TRP A 80 -0.77 -6.89 1.01
CA TRP A 80 -1.49 -5.79 1.63
C TRP A 80 -0.68 -5.29 2.83
N ILE A 81 -0.37 -4.00 2.85
CA ILE A 81 0.27 -3.33 3.97
C ILE A 81 -0.69 -2.26 4.47
N VAL A 82 -1.06 -2.35 5.74
CA VAL A 82 -1.94 -1.39 6.39
C VAL A 82 -1.17 -0.69 7.50
N ARG A 83 -1.22 0.65 7.51
CA ARG A 83 -0.61 1.48 8.55
C ARG A 83 -1.70 2.36 9.17
N ASP A 84 -1.81 2.31 10.50
CA ASP A 84 -2.74 3.15 11.27
C ASP A 84 -2.15 4.53 11.60
N SER A 85 -0.84 4.69 11.45
CA SER A 85 -0.13 5.95 11.68
C SER A 85 0.88 6.19 10.56
N GLN A 86 0.92 7.44 10.11
CA GLN A 86 2.02 7.95 9.31
C GLN A 86 3.10 8.46 10.26
N ILE A 87 4.35 8.05 10.05
CA ILE A 87 5.48 8.68 10.71
C ILE A 87 5.92 9.82 9.81
N SER A 88 5.75 11.07 10.25
CA SER A 88 6.28 12.22 9.53
C SER A 88 7.72 12.51 9.98
N PHE A 89 8.57 12.93 9.04
CA PHE A 89 9.96 13.30 9.34
C PHE A 89 10.07 14.44 10.37
N SER A 90 9.05 15.30 10.45
CA SER A 90 8.96 16.39 11.43
C SER A 90 8.75 15.94 12.88
N GLU A 91 8.33 14.69 13.12
CA GLU A 91 8.01 14.17 14.46
C GLU A 91 9.16 13.34 15.06
N VAL A 92 10.24 13.10 14.32
CA VAL A 92 11.40 12.34 14.78
C VAL A 92 12.47 13.28 15.32
N ALA A 93 12.46 13.51 16.64
CA ALA A 93 13.46 14.32 17.34
C ALA A 93 14.83 13.63 17.53
N ASP A 94 14.90 12.30 17.41
CA ASP A 94 16.14 11.53 17.60
C ASP A 94 16.20 10.31 16.66
N TRP A 95 16.88 10.50 15.54
CA TRP A 95 17.04 9.50 14.48
C TRP A 95 17.79 8.24 14.93
N ASN A 96 18.65 8.33 15.95
CA ASN A 96 19.39 7.16 16.44
C ASN A 96 18.46 6.16 17.15
N LYS A 97 17.37 6.66 17.76
CA LYS A 97 16.37 5.84 18.44
C LYS A 97 15.40 5.15 17.47
N VAL A 98 15.13 5.78 16.33
CA VAL A 98 14.28 5.25 15.26
C VAL A 98 15.05 4.23 14.40
N ALA A 99 16.32 4.49 14.06
CA ALA A 99 17.17 3.55 13.34
C ALA A 99 17.35 2.20 14.07
N GLY A 100 17.36 2.21 15.42
CA GLY A 100 17.37 1.00 16.23
C GLY A 100 16.08 0.16 16.14
N ARG A 101 14.92 0.81 15.90
CA ARG A 101 13.62 0.16 15.70
C ARG A 101 13.37 -0.28 14.25
N LEU A 102 14.08 0.33 13.29
CA LEU A 102 13.95 0.08 11.85
C LEU A 102 15.03 -0.86 11.28
N LYS A 103 15.83 -1.53 12.12
CA LYS A 103 16.66 -2.65 11.65
C LYS A 103 15.74 -3.71 11.01
N GLY A 104 15.70 -3.72 9.68
CA GLY A 104 14.84 -4.59 8.87
C GLY A 104 13.58 -3.93 8.28
N SER A 105 13.48 -2.60 8.24
CA SER A 105 12.37 -1.90 7.58
C SER A 105 12.87 -0.78 6.66
N HIS A 106 12.65 -0.95 5.36
CA HIS A 106 12.92 0.05 4.33
C HIS A 106 11.95 1.22 4.48
N VAL A 107 12.52 2.41 4.66
CA VAL A 107 11.78 3.67 4.62
C VAL A 107 11.83 4.16 3.17
N ILE A 108 10.69 4.14 2.49
CA ILE A 108 10.56 4.77 1.17
C ILE A 108 10.39 6.27 1.42
N LEU A 109 11.37 7.05 0.98
CA LEU A 109 11.32 8.51 0.93
C LEU A 109 10.60 8.93 -0.34
N THR A 110 9.54 9.73 -0.21
CA THR A 110 8.99 10.53 -1.32
C THR A 110 9.42 11.97 -1.17
#